data_AF-A0AA43DTK4-F1
#
_entry.id   AF-A0AA43DTK4-F1
#
_cell.length_a   1.000
_cell.length_b   1.000
_cell.length_c   1.000
_cell.angle_alpha   90.00
_cell.angle_beta   90.00
_cell.angle_gamma   90.00
#
_symmetry.space_group_name_H-M   'P 1'
#
loop_
_entity.id
_entity.type
_entity.pdbx_description
1 polymer ?
#
loop_
_entity_poly.entity_id
_entity_poly.type
_entity_poly.pdbx_seq_one_letter_code
_entity_poly.pdbx_strand_id
1 'polypeptide(L)'
;MIKIVFLSSNLTKIAHFEYLLREQPILLMPPPNYGKPYDEPRIEDRDTLLKQSIQSANLRLAKTLSGNDEGRQPAFFTDTESEAENTNENTSLLARFVSRHQHKIFFIEDTSIAIEALSTEREFPGVDVKYWMRETSFSDLDNRLKTLGNNRKVIVRSDIVLYLPPNLRSAPDETYRIFVGKSEGTIVDTEVPFETNKLYPWLDNKTFNKWFVPKGAKKPISQLSLNSSLKYDFRNLALQQLIEFLKEKDLLETKHLYDKPLQGELFPRRNYIICGATCAGKTVLATALARLHAYRHIEASDFMRCALYTRHGYASTMKIQDFARETLKKVSRFGKIPQHLSPSLPDETDDLRRCRVRG
;
A
#
# COMPACT_ATOMS: atom_id res chain seq x y z
N MET A 1 -13.57 -11.50 6.68
CA MET A 1 -12.48 -10.56 6.26
C MET A 1 -11.29 -10.68 7.22
N ILE A 2 -10.13 -11.11 6.73
CA ILE A 2 -8.91 -11.27 7.55
C ILE A 2 -8.21 -9.93 7.76
N LYS A 3 -7.59 -9.73 8.93
CA LYS A 3 -6.76 -8.56 9.23
C LYS A 3 -5.28 -8.95 9.22
N ILE A 4 -4.47 -8.26 8.42
CA ILE A 4 -3.04 -8.54 8.30
C ILE A 4 -2.27 -7.25 8.54
N VAL A 5 -1.26 -7.29 9.41
CA VAL A 5 -0.40 -6.12 9.67
C VAL A 5 0.69 -6.04 8.59
N PHE A 6 0.80 -4.91 7.91
CA PHE A 6 1.95 -4.63 7.04
C PHE A 6 2.96 -3.75 7.76
N LEU A 7 4.12 -4.32 8.06
CA LEU A 7 5.18 -3.62 8.77
C LEU A 7 6.06 -2.84 7.78
N SER A 8 5.58 -1.66 7.40
CA SER A 8 6.32 -0.70 6.58
C SER A 8 6.09 0.71 7.11
N SER A 9 7.11 1.55 7.07
CA SER A 9 6.99 3.00 7.28
C SER A 9 6.86 3.78 5.96
N ASN A 10 7.01 3.10 4.82
CA ASN A 10 6.93 3.71 3.50
C ASN A 10 5.47 3.82 3.05
N LEU A 11 4.95 5.04 3.07
CA LEU A 11 3.58 5.37 2.68
C LEU A 11 3.24 4.94 1.25
N THR A 12 4.17 5.11 0.31
CA THR A 12 3.99 4.71 -1.08
C THR A 12 3.81 3.19 -1.19
N LYS A 13 4.59 2.41 -0.43
CA LYS A 13 4.41 0.94 -0.37
C LYS A 13 3.04 0.58 0.21
N ILE A 14 2.65 1.20 1.32
CA ILE A 14 1.35 0.93 1.98
C ILE A 14 0.20 1.22 1.01
N ALA A 15 0.18 2.41 0.42
CA ALA A 15 -0.83 2.82 -0.55
C ALA A 15 -0.92 1.86 -1.74
N HIS A 16 0.23 1.35 -2.18
CA HIS A 16 0.28 0.38 -3.27
C HIS A 16 -0.32 -0.97 -2.85
N PHE A 17 0.07 -1.52 -1.70
CA PHE A 17 -0.49 -2.78 -1.19
C PHE A 17 -1.99 -2.70 -0.92
N GLU A 18 -2.48 -1.59 -0.34
CA GLU A 18 -3.92 -1.35 -0.16
C GLU A 18 -4.65 -1.33 -1.51
N TYR A 19 -4.05 -0.69 -2.52
CA TYR A 19 -4.63 -0.71 -3.85
C TYR A 19 -4.67 -2.12 -4.45
N LEU A 20 -3.59 -2.91 -4.33
CA LEU A 20 -3.54 -4.28 -4.82
C LEU A 20 -4.55 -5.21 -4.10
N LEU A 21 -4.80 -4.97 -2.82
CA LEU A 21 -5.72 -5.74 -1.98
C LEU A 21 -7.19 -5.30 -2.06
N ARG A 22 -7.51 -4.19 -2.74
CA ARG A 22 -8.85 -3.56 -2.71
C ARG A 22 -10.05 -4.48 -3.02
N GLU A 23 -9.83 -5.53 -3.81
CA GLU A 23 -10.89 -6.50 -4.17
C GLU A 23 -10.91 -7.76 -3.28
N GLN A 24 -9.87 -7.94 -2.47
CA GLN A 24 -9.68 -9.11 -1.61
C GLN A 24 -10.36 -8.92 -0.25
N PRO A 25 -10.81 -10.00 0.42
CA PRO A 25 -11.35 -9.92 1.78
C PRO A 25 -10.25 -9.79 2.84
N ILE A 26 -9.24 -8.96 2.56
CA ILE A 26 -8.06 -8.68 3.39
C ILE A 26 -8.07 -7.21 3.77
N LEU A 27 -8.08 -6.93 5.07
CA LEU A 27 -7.86 -5.60 5.61
C LEU A 27 -6.40 -5.45 6.02
N LEU A 28 -5.69 -4.54 5.34
CA LEU A 28 -4.34 -4.16 5.72
C LEU A 28 -4.39 -3.26 6.95
N MET A 29 -3.75 -3.69 8.03
CA MET A 29 -3.62 -2.91 9.25
C MET A 29 -2.27 -2.18 9.23
N PRO A 30 -2.23 -0.87 9.54
CA PRO A 30 -0.97 -0.16 9.69
C PRO A 30 -0.17 -0.74 10.87
N PRO A 31 1.16 -0.56 10.88
CA PRO A 31 1.99 -1.00 11.99
C PRO A 31 1.56 -0.29 13.31
N PRO A 32 1.61 -0.96 14.47
CA PRO A 32 1.17 -0.38 15.74
C PRO A 32 1.96 0.85 16.20
N ASN A 33 3.18 1.06 15.68
CA ASN A 33 4.02 2.23 15.92
C ASN A 33 4.14 3.11 14.66
N TYR A 34 3.04 3.21 13.89
CA TYR A 34 2.97 4.01 12.67
C TYR A 34 3.52 5.42 12.88
N GLY A 35 4.48 5.82 12.04
CA GLY A 35 5.11 7.15 12.08
C GLY A 35 6.35 7.27 12.98
N LYS A 36 6.77 6.23 13.72
CA LYS A 36 8.05 6.28 14.46
C LYS A 36 9.24 5.94 13.53
N PRO A 37 10.36 6.68 13.63
CA PRO A 37 11.54 6.41 12.80
C PRO A 37 12.05 4.98 13.03
N TYR A 38 12.24 4.26 11.92
CA TYR A 38 12.94 3.00 11.87
C TYR A 38 14.37 3.29 11.42
N ASP A 39 15.33 2.91 12.23
CA ASP A 39 16.69 2.76 11.74
C ASP A 39 16.74 1.48 10.90
N GLU A 40 16.63 1.65 9.58
CA GLU A 40 16.66 0.55 8.62
C GLU A 40 18.13 0.24 8.34
N PRO A 41 18.67 -0.84 8.92
CA PRO A 41 20.10 -1.11 8.85
C PRO A 41 20.51 -1.32 7.38
N ARG A 42 21.62 -0.70 6.97
CA ARG A 42 22.18 -0.88 5.62
C ARG A 42 22.85 -2.25 5.54
N ILE A 43 22.05 -3.27 5.25
CA ILE A 43 22.50 -4.66 5.16
C ILE A 43 22.36 -5.12 3.72
N GLU A 44 23.48 -5.51 3.13
CA GLU A 44 23.52 -5.97 1.74
C GLU A 44 23.15 -7.47 1.62
N ASP A 45 23.34 -8.23 2.70
CA ASP A 45 22.98 -9.64 2.77
C ASP A 45 21.48 -9.83 3.08
N ARG A 46 20.78 -10.50 2.16
CA ARG A 46 19.33 -10.70 2.24
C ARG A 46 18.91 -11.50 3.46
N ASP A 47 19.63 -12.58 3.76
CA ASP A 47 19.25 -13.49 4.85
C ASP A 47 19.45 -12.82 6.21
N THR A 48 20.50 -12.01 6.35
CA THR A 48 20.75 -11.18 7.51
C THR A 48 19.70 -10.08 7.65
N LEU A 49 19.38 -9.37 6.57
CA LEU A 49 18.33 -8.34 6.57
C LEU A 49 16.98 -8.93 6.99
N LEU A 50 16.63 -10.10 6.47
CA LEU A 50 15.42 -10.84 6.79
C LEU A 50 15.35 -11.18 8.28
N LYS A 51 16.41 -11.81 8.82
CA LYS A 51 16.48 -12.21 10.24
C LYS A 51 16.31 -11.01 11.16
N GLN A 52 17.04 -9.93 10.90
CA GLN A 52 16.95 -8.71 11.71
C GLN A 52 15.58 -8.04 11.60
N SER A 53 14.98 -8.03 10.40
CA SER A 53 13.65 -7.45 10.18
C SER A 53 12.55 -8.22 10.90
N ILE A 54 12.62 -9.55 10.94
CA ILE A 54 11.69 -10.39 11.71
C ILE A 54 11.86 -10.17 13.22
N GLN A 55 13.11 -10.11 13.71
CA GLN A 55 13.38 -9.84 15.13
C GLN A 55 12.85 -8.45 15.55
N SER A 56 13.13 -7.43 14.74
CA SER A 56 12.62 -6.06 14.93
C SER A 56 11.09 -6.00 14.91
N ALA A 57 10.46 -6.72 13.96
CA ALA A 57 9.01 -6.84 13.87
C ALA A 57 8.38 -7.43 15.15
N ASN A 58 8.92 -8.54 15.64
CA ASN A 58 8.46 -9.20 16.86
C ASN A 58 8.58 -8.28 18.09
N LEU A 59 9.71 -7.58 18.23
CA LEU A 59 9.93 -6.60 19.30
C LEU A 59 8.93 -5.45 19.27
N ARG A 60 8.62 -4.92 18.07
CA ARG A 60 7.68 -3.80 17.91
C ARG A 60 6.26 -4.18 18.28
N LEU A 61 5.83 -5.37 17.88
CA LEU A 61 4.52 -5.88 18.23
C LEU A 61 4.41 -6.07 19.76
N ALA A 62 5.51 -6.48 20.41
CA ALA A 62 5.59 -6.62 21.87
C ALA A 62 5.46 -5.31 22.64
N LYS A 63 6.18 -4.25 22.25
CA LYS A 63 6.19 -2.98 22.97
C LYS A 63 4.83 -2.28 23.04
N THR A 64 3.95 -2.46 22.05
CA THR A 64 2.67 -1.74 21.99
C THR A 64 1.60 -2.29 22.96
N LEU A 65 1.77 -3.50 23.52
CA LEU A 65 0.82 -4.08 24.48
C LEU A 65 1.15 -3.75 25.94
N SER A 66 2.39 -3.37 26.24
CA SER A 66 2.85 -3.02 27.59
C SER A 66 2.52 -1.58 27.97
N GLY A 67 1.28 -1.13 27.70
CA GLY A 67 0.86 0.26 27.85
C GLY A 67 1.47 0.99 29.06
N ASN A 68 2.01 2.18 28.80
CA ASN A 68 2.79 3.08 29.68
C ASN A 68 4.29 2.76 29.76
N ASP A 69 5.07 3.48 28.95
CA ASP A 69 6.32 4.09 29.42
C ASP A 69 6.63 5.30 28.53
N GLU A 70 5.96 6.41 28.80
CA GLU A 70 6.52 7.72 28.45
C GLU A 70 7.75 7.91 29.34
N GLY A 71 8.95 7.89 28.74
CA GLY A 71 10.13 8.50 29.36
C GLY A 71 11.31 7.62 29.73
N ARG A 72 11.34 6.32 29.42
CA ARG A 72 12.59 5.55 29.50
C ARG A 72 13.01 5.05 28.12
N GLN A 73 14.09 5.64 27.59
CA GLN A 73 14.92 4.90 26.64
C GLN A 73 15.35 3.62 27.36
N PRO A 74 15.01 2.43 26.85
CA PRO A 74 15.63 1.25 27.39
C PRO A 74 17.07 1.31 26.86
N ALA A 75 18.02 1.46 27.78
CA ALA A 75 19.45 1.40 27.51
C ALA A 75 19.75 0.01 26.91
N PHE A 76 19.61 -0.12 25.59
CA PHE A 76 19.78 -1.37 24.86
C PHE A 76 21.15 -1.48 24.19
N PHE A 77 21.93 -0.40 24.19
CA PHE A 77 23.32 -0.41 23.74
C PHE A 77 24.12 0.64 24.52
N THR A 78 24.74 0.21 25.60
CA THR A 78 26.06 0.70 25.96
C THR A 78 26.94 -0.54 25.99
N ASP A 79 27.88 -0.61 25.05
CA ASP A 79 28.97 -1.57 25.05
C ASP A 79 29.82 -1.32 26.30
N THR A 80 29.45 -1.94 27.42
CA THR A 80 30.31 -2.05 28.60
C THR A 80 30.10 -3.40 29.25
N GLU A 81 31.16 -4.21 29.12
CA GLU A 81 31.52 -5.41 29.86
C GLU A 81 30.79 -5.59 31.21
N SER A 82 29.75 -6.43 31.23
CA SER A 82 29.26 -7.10 32.45
C SER A 82 28.34 -8.27 32.06
N GLU A 83 28.97 -9.32 31.52
CA GLU A 83 28.34 -10.59 31.20
C GLU A 83 28.13 -11.42 32.47
N ALA A 84 26.86 -11.77 32.78
CA ALA A 84 26.44 -13.12 33.23
C ALA A 84 25.03 -13.14 33.85
N GLU A 85 24.56 -12.07 34.49
CA GLU A 85 23.31 -12.13 35.30
C GLU A 85 22.08 -11.46 34.67
N ASN A 86 22.25 -10.46 33.79
CA ASN A 86 21.13 -9.74 33.15
C ASN A 86 20.56 -10.41 31.88
N THR A 87 21.18 -11.48 31.40
CA THR A 87 20.78 -12.17 30.17
C THR A 87 19.54 -13.06 30.38
N ASN A 88 19.36 -13.64 31.57
CA ASN A 88 18.30 -14.62 31.83
C ASN A 88 16.91 -13.98 31.98
N GLU A 89 16.79 -12.84 32.67
CA GLU A 89 15.50 -12.15 32.82
C GLU A 89 15.02 -11.53 31.50
N ASN A 90 15.92 -10.89 30.75
CA ASN A 90 15.60 -10.31 29.44
C ASN A 90 15.15 -11.37 28.42
N THR A 91 15.79 -12.54 28.41
CA THR A 91 15.40 -13.65 27.55
C THR A 91 14.05 -14.26 27.97
N SER A 92 13.78 -14.33 29.28
CA SER A 92 12.50 -14.83 29.81
C SER A 92 11.31 -13.92 29.48
N LEU A 93 11.51 -12.60 29.56
CA LEU A 93 10.48 -11.61 29.21
C LEU A 93 10.25 -11.60 27.71
N LEU A 94 11.32 -11.60 26.90
CA LEU A 94 11.22 -11.72 25.45
C LEU A 94 10.44 -12.98 25.05
N ALA A 95 10.72 -14.14 25.67
CA ALA A 95 10.01 -15.39 25.43
C ALA A 95 8.53 -15.31 25.83
N ARG A 96 8.20 -14.71 26.98
CA ARG A 96 6.82 -14.50 27.45
C ARG A 96 6.05 -13.56 26.54
N PHE A 97 6.67 -12.47 26.09
CA PHE A 97 6.09 -11.55 25.12
C PHE A 97 5.89 -12.25 23.78
N VAL A 98 6.89 -12.94 23.23
CA VAL A 98 6.77 -13.72 22.00
C VAL A 98 5.57 -14.68 22.04
N SER A 99 5.28 -15.34 23.18
CA SER A 99 4.11 -16.21 23.33
C SER A 99 2.75 -15.52 23.13
N ARG A 100 2.60 -14.23 23.50
CA ARG A 100 1.36 -13.45 23.29
C ARG A 100 1.22 -12.92 21.85
N HIS A 101 2.32 -12.83 21.10
CA HIS A 101 2.36 -12.36 19.70
C HIS A 101 2.16 -13.47 18.68
N GLN A 102 2.28 -14.72 19.13
CA GLN A 102 2.12 -15.92 18.33
C GLN A 102 0.73 -16.07 17.67
N HIS A 103 -0.18 -15.11 17.75
CA HIS A 103 -1.50 -15.21 17.10
C HIS A 103 -1.77 -14.13 16.03
N LYS A 104 -0.90 -13.13 15.85
CA LYS A 104 -1.09 -12.09 14.83
C LYS A 104 -0.32 -12.41 13.55
N ILE A 105 -1.03 -12.32 12.42
CA ILE A 105 -0.44 -12.45 11.09
C ILE A 105 0.08 -11.08 10.65
N PHE A 106 1.36 -11.00 10.28
CA PHE A 106 1.98 -9.80 9.74
C PHE A 106 2.94 -10.15 8.62
N PHE A 107 3.23 -9.19 7.75
CA PHE A 107 4.31 -9.32 6.78
C PHE A 107 5.18 -8.07 6.70
N ILE A 108 6.42 -8.28 6.24
CA ILE A 108 7.34 -7.25 5.76
C ILE A 108 7.54 -7.44 4.26
N GLU A 109 7.98 -6.38 3.57
CA GLU A 109 8.31 -6.45 2.15
C GLU A 109 9.61 -5.73 1.85
N ASP A 110 10.51 -6.46 1.20
CA ASP A 110 11.78 -5.95 0.70
C ASP A 110 11.84 -6.04 -0.82
N THR A 111 12.46 -5.03 -1.42
CA THR A 111 12.65 -4.95 -2.87
C THR A 111 14.14 -5.00 -3.16
N SER A 112 14.56 -5.87 -4.08
CA SER A 112 15.94 -5.91 -4.56
C SER A 112 16.03 -5.73 -6.06
N ILE A 113 17.21 -5.35 -6.51
CA ILE A 113 17.53 -5.17 -7.92
C ILE A 113 18.84 -5.87 -8.26
N ALA A 114 18.82 -6.67 -9.31
CA ALA A 114 20.02 -7.27 -9.87
C ALA A 114 20.25 -6.71 -11.28
N ILE A 115 21.23 -5.82 -11.43
CA ILE A 115 21.68 -5.31 -12.72
C ILE A 115 22.72 -6.30 -13.23
N GLU A 116 22.47 -6.97 -14.34
CA GLU A 116 23.25 -8.12 -14.82
C GLU A 116 24.74 -7.76 -14.99
N ALA A 117 25.04 -6.62 -15.60
CA ALA A 117 26.41 -6.15 -15.80
C ALA A 117 27.17 -5.83 -14.49
N LEU A 118 26.46 -5.55 -13.40
CA LEU A 118 27.06 -5.14 -12.12
C LEU A 118 27.01 -6.25 -11.06
N SER A 119 26.24 -7.31 -11.30
CA SER A 119 25.99 -8.39 -10.33
C SER A 119 26.95 -9.57 -10.56
N THR A 120 28.25 -9.32 -10.48
CA THR A 120 29.28 -10.35 -10.76
C THR A 120 29.34 -11.43 -9.70
N GLU A 121 29.33 -11.04 -8.42
CA GLU A 121 29.45 -11.95 -7.27
C GLU A 121 28.11 -12.13 -6.54
N ARG A 122 27.31 -11.06 -6.47
CA ARG A 122 26.01 -11.01 -5.80
C ARG A 122 25.08 -10.02 -6.50
N GLU A 123 23.79 -10.06 -6.19
CA GLU A 123 22.83 -9.08 -6.69
C GLU A 123 23.29 -7.66 -6.34
N PHE A 124 23.49 -6.80 -7.36
CA PHE A 124 23.85 -5.40 -7.18
C PHE A 124 22.89 -4.48 -7.97
N PRO A 125 22.34 -3.42 -7.34
CA PRO A 125 22.56 -2.97 -5.96
C PRO A 125 21.87 -3.83 -4.88
N GLY A 126 21.17 -4.89 -5.27
CA GLY A 126 20.52 -5.80 -4.34
C GLY A 126 19.45 -5.09 -3.52
N VAL A 127 19.38 -5.42 -2.23
CA VAL A 127 18.46 -4.79 -1.25
C VAL A 127 18.87 -3.37 -0.86
N ASP A 128 20.10 -2.94 -1.19
CA ASP A 128 20.60 -1.59 -0.92
C ASP A 128 20.10 -0.53 -1.91
N VAL A 129 19.26 -0.92 -2.88
CA VAL A 129 18.76 -0.07 -3.98
C VAL A 129 18.28 1.31 -3.49
N LYS A 130 17.63 1.40 -2.33
CA LYS A 130 17.12 2.67 -1.79
C LYS A 130 18.23 3.67 -1.50
N TYR A 131 19.35 3.21 -0.91
CA TYR A 131 20.50 4.05 -0.59
C TYR A 131 21.34 4.30 -1.84
N TRP A 132 21.56 3.26 -2.63
CA TRP A 132 22.24 3.36 -3.91
C TRP A 132 21.60 4.39 -4.87
N MET A 133 20.27 4.46 -4.94
CA MET A 133 19.53 5.46 -5.74
C MET A 133 19.71 6.91 -5.25
N ARG A 134 20.10 7.12 -3.98
CA ARG A 134 20.41 8.47 -3.46
C ARG A 134 21.81 8.91 -3.84
N GLU A 135 22.70 7.96 -4.03
CA GLU A 135 24.13 8.16 -4.27
C GLU A 135 24.48 8.09 -5.77
N THR A 136 23.60 7.52 -6.61
CA THR A 136 23.87 7.24 -8.02
C THR A 136 22.99 8.06 -8.95
N SER A 137 23.59 8.84 -9.86
CA SER A 137 22.86 9.50 -10.94
C SER A 137 22.66 8.57 -12.14
N PHE A 138 21.69 8.88 -13.01
CA PHE A 138 21.52 8.12 -14.26
C PHE A 138 22.77 8.17 -15.14
N SER A 139 23.43 9.33 -15.22
CA SER A 139 24.66 9.52 -16.01
C SER A 139 25.76 8.57 -15.54
N ASP A 140 25.95 8.43 -14.23
CA ASP A 140 26.97 7.54 -13.66
C ASP A 140 26.68 6.08 -13.98
N LEU A 141 25.41 5.66 -13.81
CA LEU A 141 24.95 4.33 -14.18
C LEU A 141 25.15 4.06 -15.67
N ASP A 142 24.73 5.00 -16.52
CA ASP A 142 24.81 4.91 -17.98
C ASP A 142 26.25 4.71 -18.47
N ASN A 143 27.17 5.54 -17.97
CA ASN A 143 28.59 5.45 -18.29
C ASN A 143 29.17 4.10 -17.83
N ARG A 144 28.83 3.65 -16.62
CA ARG A 144 29.32 2.37 -16.09
C ARG A 144 28.78 1.17 -16.87
N LEU A 145 27.54 1.23 -17.34
CA LEU A 145 26.99 0.17 -18.19
C LEU A 145 27.70 0.15 -19.55
N LYS A 146 27.95 1.32 -20.16
CA LYS A 146 28.66 1.42 -21.45
C LYS A 146 30.09 0.87 -21.39
N THR A 147 30.83 1.11 -20.31
CA THR A 147 32.18 0.54 -20.13
C THR A 147 32.16 -0.98 -19.96
N LEU A 148 31.05 -1.55 -19.51
CA LEU A 148 30.84 -2.99 -19.31
C LEU A 148 30.08 -3.66 -20.48
N GLY A 149 30.27 -3.16 -21.71
CA GLY A 149 29.65 -3.74 -22.90
C GLY A 149 28.17 -3.39 -23.09
N ASN A 150 27.67 -2.40 -22.36
CA ASN A 150 26.31 -1.86 -22.44
C ASN A 150 25.19 -2.90 -22.17
N ASN A 151 25.45 -3.92 -21.35
CA ASN A 151 24.43 -4.87 -20.94
C ASN A 151 23.49 -4.24 -19.89
N ARG A 152 22.30 -3.81 -20.33
CA ARG A 152 21.29 -3.13 -19.48
C ARG A 152 20.27 -4.05 -18.83
N LYS A 153 20.42 -5.37 -18.95
CA LYS A 153 19.46 -6.32 -18.38
C LYS A 153 19.40 -6.19 -16.87
N VAL A 154 18.18 -6.24 -16.34
CA VAL A 154 17.92 -6.08 -14.91
C VAL A 154 16.74 -6.94 -14.48
N ILE A 155 16.80 -7.44 -13.25
CA ILE A 155 15.70 -8.11 -12.56
C ILE A 155 15.32 -7.26 -11.35
N VAL A 156 14.03 -6.92 -11.25
CA VAL A 156 13.45 -6.31 -10.04
C VAL A 156 12.66 -7.38 -9.30
N ARG A 157 12.92 -7.51 -8.00
CA ARG A 157 12.37 -8.57 -7.15
C ARG A 157 11.71 -7.96 -5.92
N SER A 158 10.56 -8.51 -5.52
CA SER A 158 9.95 -8.27 -4.21
C SER A 158 9.80 -9.58 -3.45
N ASP A 159 10.18 -9.54 -2.19
CA ASP A 159 10.02 -10.62 -1.23
C ASP A 159 9.03 -10.17 -0.16
N ILE A 160 7.89 -10.83 -0.10
CA ILE A 160 6.92 -10.68 0.99
C ILE A 160 7.19 -11.80 1.99
N VAL A 161 7.56 -11.41 3.20
CA VAL A 161 7.85 -12.36 4.28
C VAL A 161 6.69 -12.33 5.26
N LEU A 162 5.89 -13.39 5.24
CA LEU A 162 4.74 -13.56 6.10
C LEU A 162 5.15 -14.31 7.37
N TYR A 163 4.99 -13.69 8.53
CA TYR A 163 5.14 -14.41 9.80
C TYR A 163 4.01 -15.41 9.97
N LEU A 164 4.37 -16.65 10.34
CA LEU A 164 3.41 -17.72 10.59
C LEU A 164 3.19 -17.88 12.10
N PRO A 165 2.01 -17.52 12.63
CA PRO A 165 1.61 -17.94 13.96
C PRO A 165 1.56 -19.48 14.08
N PRO A 166 1.80 -20.09 15.27
CA PRO A 166 1.98 -21.54 15.42
C PRO A 166 0.86 -22.40 14.82
N ASN A 167 -0.38 -21.90 14.82
CA ASN A 167 -1.53 -22.60 14.23
C ASN A 167 -1.53 -22.66 12.69
N LEU A 168 -0.67 -21.89 12.01
CA LEU A 168 -0.53 -21.89 10.55
C LEU A 168 0.72 -22.61 10.05
N ARG A 169 1.59 -23.05 10.96
CA ARG A 169 2.86 -23.70 10.63
C ARG A 169 2.64 -25.16 10.26
N SER A 170 3.42 -25.64 9.29
CA SER A 170 3.47 -27.06 8.94
C SER A 170 4.52 -27.79 9.75
N ALA A 171 5.55 -27.06 10.23
CA ALA A 171 6.62 -27.56 11.10
C ALA A 171 6.99 -26.52 12.18
N PRO A 172 7.51 -26.92 13.35
CA PRO A 172 7.81 -26.00 14.46
C PRO A 172 8.79 -24.86 14.10
N ASP A 173 9.74 -25.14 13.20
CA ASP A 173 10.79 -24.26 12.71
C ASP A 173 10.33 -23.33 11.57
N GLU A 174 9.19 -23.60 10.94
CA GLU A 174 8.58 -22.79 9.88
C GLU A 174 7.93 -21.51 10.47
N THR A 175 8.75 -20.61 10.99
CA THR A 175 8.29 -19.39 11.68
C THR A 175 7.80 -18.29 10.72
N TYR A 176 8.16 -18.38 9.44
CA TYR A 176 7.73 -17.47 8.38
C TYR A 176 7.71 -18.19 7.03
N ARG A 177 7.01 -17.60 6.06
CA ARG A 177 7.00 -18.03 4.65
C ARG A 177 7.32 -16.85 3.74
N ILE A 178 8.15 -17.08 2.73
CA ILE A 178 8.54 -16.04 1.76
C ILE A 178 7.78 -16.25 0.45
N PHE A 179 7.19 -15.19 -0.08
CA PHE A 179 6.57 -15.13 -1.39
C PHE A 179 7.38 -14.19 -2.28
N VAL A 180 7.73 -14.65 -3.48
CA VAL A 180 8.71 -13.96 -4.32
C VAL A 180 8.10 -13.59 -5.66
N GLY A 181 8.09 -12.29 -5.98
CA GLY A 181 7.71 -11.78 -7.29
C GLY A 181 8.90 -11.19 -8.01
N LYS A 182 9.11 -11.57 -9.28
CA LYS A 182 10.22 -11.09 -10.11
C LYS A 182 9.70 -10.52 -11.42
N SER A 183 10.33 -9.44 -11.87
CA SER A 183 10.07 -8.81 -13.16
C SER A 183 11.40 -8.59 -13.87
N GLU A 184 11.56 -9.20 -15.04
CA GLU A 184 12.71 -9.02 -15.92
C GLU A 184 12.52 -7.80 -16.82
N GLY A 185 13.62 -7.16 -17.21
CA GLY A 185 13.57 -6.05 -18.15
C GLY A 185 14.94 -5.45 -18.43
N THR A 186 14.93 -4.19 -18.84
CA THR A 186 16.14 -3.42 -19.13
C THR A 186 16.09 -2.05 -18.48
N ILE A 187 17.26 -1.46 -18.27
CA ILE A 187 17.40 -0.04 -17.94
C ILE A 187 17.25 0.78 -19.23
N VAL A 188 16.57 1.93 -19.17
CA VAL A 188 16.46 2.85 -20.33
C VAL A 188 17.81 3.26 -20.89
N ASP A 189 17.88 3.50 -22.19
CA ASP A 189 19.07 4.06 -22.85
C ASP A 189 19.24 5.57 -22.56
N THR A 190 18.13 6.28 -22.39
CA THR A 190 18.10 7.72 -22.09
C THR A 190 17.08 7.99 -20.99
N GLU A 191 17.50 8.69 -19.93
CA GLU A 191 16.57 9.15 -18.89
C GLU A 191 15.62 10.21 -19.45
N VAL A 192 14.32 9.99 -19.23
CA VAL A 192 13.27 10.95 -19.58
C VAL A 192 12.69 11.51 -18.29
N PRO A 193 12.74 12.83 -18.06
CA PRO A 193 12.10 13.43 -16.89
C PRO A 193 10.58 13.33 -16.99
N PHE A 194 9.93 13.04 -15.87
CA PHE A 194 8.47 13.05 -15.72
C PHE A 194 8.11 13.33 -14.27
N GLU A 195 6.85 13.65 -14.02
CA GLU A 195 6.32 13.90 -12.67
C GLU A 195 5.68 12.65 -12.08
N THR A 196 5.79 12.50 -10.76
CA THR A 196 5.13 11.42 -10.02
C THR A 196 3.61 11.44 -10.28
N ASN A 197 3.03 10.25 -10.49
CA ASN A 197 1.61 10.14 -10.73
C ASN A 197 0.79 10.54 -9.49
N LYS A 198 -0.05 11.56 -9.66
CA LYS A 198 -0.90 12.14 -8.61
C LYS A 198 -1.90 11.15 -7.98
N LEU A 199 -2.36 10.15 -8.72
CA LEU A 199 -3.32 9.17 -8.23
C LEU A 199 -2.68 7.89 -7.72
N TYR A 200 -1.49 7.56 -8.24
CA TYR A 200 -0.78 6.30 -8.02
C TYR A 200 0.67 6.61 -7.66
N PRO A 201 0.95 7.02 -6.41
CA PRO A 201 2.25 7.56 -6.01
C PRO A 201 3.41 6.55 -6.08
N TRP A 202 3.14 5.26 -6.32
CA TRP A 202 4.15 4.24 -6.62
C TRP A 202 4.62 4.24 -8.07
N LEU A 203 3.92 4.96 -8.95
CA LEU A 203 4.37 5.31 -10.30
C LEU A 203 5.08 6.67 -10.22
N ASP A 204 6.22 6.66 -9.56
CA ASP A 204 7.01 7.85 -9.23
C ASP A 204 8.24 8.04 -10.11
N ASN A 205 8.81 9.23 -10.02
CA ASN A 205 10.05 9.65 -10.67
C ASN A 205 11.26 9.63 -9.70
N LYS A 206 11.16 8.90 -8.57
CA LYS A 206 12.14 8.94 -7.48
C LYS A 206 12.87 7.61 -7.29
N THR A 207 12.18 6.51 -7.51
CA THR A 207 12.68 5.15 -7.33
C THR A 207 13.26 4.59 -8.62
N PHE A 208 13.92 3.43 -8.55
CA PHE A 208 14.46 2.75 -9.73
C PHE A 208 13.42 2.44 -10.81
N ASN A 209 12.13 2.37 -10.45
CA ASN A 209 11.02 2.17 -11.39
C ASN A 209 10.98 3.23 -12.51
N LYS A 210 11.60 4.40 -12.30
CA LYS A 210 11.77 5.45 -13.32
C LYS A 210 12.72 5.07 -14.45
N TRP A 211 13.62 4.11 -14.23
CA TRP A 211 14.60 3.61 -15.20
C TRP A 211 14.26 2.21 -15.72
N PHE A 212 13.49 1.42 -14.97
CA PHE A 212 13.18 0.04 -15.30
C PHE A 212 12.10 -0.09 -16.38
N VAL A 213 12.47 -0.64 -17.53
CA VAL A 213 11.57 -1.03 -18.62
C VAL A 213 11.30 -2.54 -18.54
N PRO A 214 10.10 -2.97 -18.13
CA PRO A 214 9.77 -4.39 -18.10
C PRO A 214 9.88 -5.04 -19.48
N LYS A 215 10.24 -6.33 -19.51
CA LYS A 215 10.28 -7.13 -20.75
C LYS A 215 8.93 -7.10 -21.46
N GLY A 216 8.93 -6.61 -22.70
CA GLY A 216 7.71 -6.44 -23.52
C GLY A 216 7.04 -5.06 -23.39
N ALA A 217 7.50 -4.20 -22.47
CA ALA A 217 7.10 -2.79 -22.43
C ALA A 217 8.00 -1.92 -23.31
N LYS A 218 7.51 -0.73 -23.66
CA LYS A 218 8.27 0.28 -24.46
C LYS A 218 8.79 1.45 -23.63
N LYS A 219 8.38 1.54 -22.36
CA LYS A 219 8.65 2.67 -21.47
C LYS A 219 8.89 2.16 -20.04
N PRO A 220 9.55 2.96 -19.18
CA PRO A 220 9.68 2.63 -17.77
C PRO A 220 8.35 2.30 -17.12
N ILE A 221 8.35 1.38 -16.16
CA ILE A 221 7.13 0.94 -15.46
C ILE A 221 6.38 2.13 -14.82
N SER A 222 7.10 3.12 -14.29
CA SER A 222 6.52 4.36 -13.72
C SER A 222 5.81 5.26 -14.75
N GLN A 223 6.10 5.10 -16.05
CA GLN A 223 5.47 5.86 -17.13
C GLN A 223 4.33 5.10 -17.81
N LEU A 224 4.07 3.85 -17.41
CA LEU A 224 2.97 3.06 -17.95
C LEU A 224 1.63 3.54 -17.36
N SER A 225 0.55 3.26 -18.08
CA SER A 225 -0.78 3.33 -17.48
C SER A 225 -0.88 2.31 -16.34
N LEU A 226 -1.70 2.58 -15.33
CA LEU A 226 -1.87 1.67 -14.19
C LEU A 226 -2.17 0.23 -14.61
N ASN A 227 -3.11 0.03 -15.54
CA ASN A 227 -3.48 -1.33 -15.97
C ASN A 227 -2.33 -2.04 -16.67
N SER A 228 -1.47 -1.30 -17.38
CA SER A 228 -0.27 -1.85 -18.01
C SER A 228 0.83 -2.11 -16.98
N SER A 229 1.02 -1.23 -15.99
CA SER A 229 2.06 -1.40 -14.95
C SER A 229 1.78 -2.63 -14.09
N LEU A 230 0.51 -2.88 -13.73
CA LEU A 230 0.09 -4.02 -12.91
C LEU A 230 0.45 -5.39 -13.52
N LYS A 231 0.58 -5.48 -14.85
CA LYS A 231 0.99 -6.72 -15.54
C LYS A 231 2.44 -7.12 -15.25
N TYR A 232 3.28 -6.14 -14.93
CA TYR A 232 4.71 -6.31 -14.70
C TYR A 232 5.09 -6.09 -13.24
N ASP A 233 4.09 -5.93 -12.37
CA ASP A 233 4.27 -5.50 -11.01
C ASP A 233 4.77 -6.66 -10.14
N PHE A 234 6.05 -6.60 -9.81
CA PHE A 234 6.74 -7.61 -9.02
C PHE A 234 6.17 -7.73 -7.59
N ARG A 235 5.60 -6.67 -7.01
CA ARG A 235 4.92 -6.76 -5.70
C ARG A 235 3.58 -7.45 -5.83
N ASN A 236 2.82 -7.17 -6.89
CA ASN A 236 1.58 -7.88 -7.18
C ASN A 236 1.83 -9.38 -7.38
N LEU A 237 2.88 -9.76 -8.10
CA LEU A 237 3.25 -11.17 -8.30
C LEU A 237 3.53 -11.90 -6.98
N ALA A 238 4.29 -11.28 -6.06
CA ALA A 238 4.53 -11.84 -4.73
C ALA A 238 3.22 -11.91 -3.91
N LEU A 239 2.40 -10.87 -3.99
CA LEU A 239 1.14 -10.78 -3.25
C LEU A 239 0.11 -11.81 -3.71
N GLN A 240 0.03 -12.12 -5.01
CA GLN A 240 -0.88 -13.17 -5.50
C GLN A 240 -0.52 -14.53 -4.90
N GLN A 241 0.77 -14.84 -4.72
CA GLN A 241 1.19 -16.08 -4.06
C GLN A 241 0.80 -16.10 -2.58
N LEU A 242 0.95 -14.97 -1.88
CA LEU A 242 0.47 -14.83 -0.50
C LEU A 242 -1.05 -15.04 -0.41
N ILE A 243 -1.81 -14.42 -1.31
CA ILE A 243 -3.27 -14.56 -1.36
C ILE A 243 -3.66 -16.02 -1.56
N GLU A 244 -2.99 -16.71 -2.50
CA GLU A 244 -3.27 -18.13 -2.76
C GLU A 244 -2.97 -18.99 -1.54
N PHE A 245 -1.84 -18.77 -0.86
CA PHE A 245 -1.55 -19.43 0.41
C PHE A 245 -2.63 -19.19 1.47
N LEU A 246 -3.15 -17.98 1.61
CA LEU A 246 -4.21 -17.71 2.57
C LEU A 246 -5.52 -18.42 2.21
N LYS A 247 -5.82 -18.61 0.91
CA LYS A 247 -6.96 -19.45 0.48
C LYS A 247 -6.72 -20.92 0.79
N GLU A 248 -5.52 -21.44 0.53
CA GLU A 248 -5.14 -22.83 0.85
C GLU A 248 -5.27 -23.14 2.35
N LYS A 249 -5.11 -22.13 3.20
CA LYS A 249 -5.28 -22.22 4.65
C LYS A 249 -6.71 -21.92 5.12
N ASP A 250 -7.67 -21.78 4.21
CA ASP A 250 -9.08 -21.41 4.48
C ASP A 250 -9.24 -20.11 5.29
N LEU A 251 -8.28 -19.18 5.16
CA LEU A 251 -8.29 -17.90 5.87
C LEU A 251 -8.97 -16.78 5.07
N LEU A 252 -9.26 -17.01 3.79
CA LEU A 252 -10.00 -16.11 2.94
C LEU A 252 -11.35 -16.74 2.60
N GLU A 253 -12.42 -16.12 3.10
CA GLU A 253 -13.77 -16.40 2.62
C GLU A 253 -13.78 -16.21 1.10
N THR A 254 -14.15 -17.25 0.35
CA THR A 254 -14.54 -17.07 -1.05
C THR A 254 -15.72 -16.11 -1.02
N LYS A 255 -15.60 -14.96 -1.70
CA LYS A 255 -16.77 -14.10 -1.92
C LYS A 255 -17.78 -14.93 -2.71
N HIS A 256 -18.71 -15.57 -2.02
CA HIS A 256 -19.94 -16.02 -2.64
C HIS A 256 -20.66 -14.74 -3.04
N LEU A 257 -20.49 -14.32 -4.30
CA LEU A 257 -21.53 -13.57 -4.97
C LEU A 257 -22.77 -14.45 -4.79
N TYR A 258 -23.73 -14.02 -3.99
CA TYR A 258 -24.95 -14.78 -3.81
C TYR A 258 -25.56 -15.01 -5.20
N ASP A 259 -25.53 -16.26 -5.69
CA ASP A 259 -26.10 -16.63 -7.01
C ASP A 259 -27.61 -16.34 -7.08
N LYS A 260 -28.24 -16.15 -5.92
CA LYS A 260 -29.63 -15.70 -5.77
C LYS A 260 -29.64 -14.33 -5.10
N PRO A 261 -30.35 -13.33 -5.66
CA PRO A 261 -30.53 -12.06 -4.97
C PRO A 261 -31.18 -12.33 -3.61
N LEU A 262 -30.52 -11.92 -2.54
CA LEU A 262 -31.15 -11.83 -1.22
C LEU A 262 -32.33 -10.86 -1.36
N GLN A 263 -33.52 -11.29 -0.94
CA GLN A 263 -34.65 -10.38 -0.82
C GLN A 263 -34.25 -9.24 0.12
N GLY A 264 -34.15 -8.03 -0.42
CA GLY A 264 -33.80 -6.83 0.36
C GLY A 264 -34.89 -6.47 1.36
N GLU A 265 -34.64 -5.44 2.17
CA GLU A 265 -35.64 -4.90 3.10
C GLU A 265 -36.93 -4.51 2.35
N LEU A 266 -38.10 -4.90 2.89
CA LEU A 266 -39.43 -4.58 2.33
C LEU A 266 -39.63 -3.05 2.15
N PHE A 267 -38.92 -2.26 2.96
CA PHE A 267 -38.85 -0.82 2.91
C PHE A 267 -37.38 -0.40 2.80
N PRO A 268 -36.83 -0.26 1.58
CA PRO A 268 -35.43 0.07 1.42
C PRO A 268 -35.15 1.44 2.06
N ARG A 269 -34.11 1.50 2.90
CA ARG A 269 -33.58 2.77 3.39
C ARG A 269 -33.27 3.67 2.20
N ARG A 270 -33.89 4.86 2.16
CA ARG A 270 -33.65 5.84 1.10
C ARG A 270 -32.32 6.53 1.36
N ASN A 271 -31.38 6.36 0.43
CA ASN A 271 -30.14 7.13 0.43
C ASN A 271 -30.39 8.46 -0.28
N TYR A 272 -30.08 9.58 0.38
CA TYR A 272 -30.16 10.91 -0.20
C TYR A 272 -28.77 11.37 -0.63
N ILE A 273 -28.64 11.76 -1.91
CA ILE A 273 -27.42 12.39 -2.42
C ILE A 273 -27.70 13.90 -2.50
N ILE A 274 -27.02 14.67 -1.66
CA ILE A 274 -27.18 16.14 -1.60
C ILE A 274 -26.01 16.77 -2.36
N CYS A 275 -26.31 17.35 -3.53
CA CYS A 275 -25.34 18.02 -4.40
C CYS A 275 -25.57 19.53 -4.40
N GLY A 276 -24.51 20.31 -4.61
CA GLY A 276 -24.60 21.78 -4.66
C GLY A 276 -23.25 22.46 -4.46
N ALA A 277 -23.17 23.74 -4.83
CA ALA A 277 -21.95 24.54 -4.74
C ALA A 277 -21.39 24.62 -3.30
N THR A 278 -20.14 25.03 -3.16
CA THR A 278 -19.54 25.32 -1.86
C THR A 278 -20.42 26.32 -1.10
N CYS A 279 -20.62 26.10 0.20
CA CYS A 279 -21.50 26.91 1.06
C CYS A 279 -23.02 26.86 0.75
N ALA A 280 -23.50 25.99 -0.14
CA ALA A 280 -24.95 25.83 -0.41
C ALA A 280 -25.76 25.17 0.73
N GLY A 281 -25.24 25.12 1.96
CA GLY A 281 -25.95 24.54 3.12
C GLY A 281 -26.01 23.00 3.17
N LYS A 282 -25.29 22.27 2.30
CA LYS A 282 -25.30 20.79 2.24
C LYS A 282 -25.04 20.13 3.61
N THR A 283 -23.96 20.52 4.27
CA THR A 283 -23.58 19.98 5.59
C THR A 283 -24.61 20.35 6.66
N VAL A 284 -25.22 21.54 6.57
CA VAL A 284 -26.27 21.98 7.50
C VAL A 284 -27.51 21.09 7.35
N LEU A 285 -28.00 20.88 6.12
CA LEU A 285 -29.13 20.00 5.85
C LEU A 285 -28.84 18.57 6.28
N ALA A 286 -27.66 18.04 5.95
CA ALA A 286 -27.29 16.68 6.32
C ALA A 286 -27.17 16.50 7.85
N THR A 287 -26.67 17.51 8.56
CA THR A 287 -26.65 17.53 10.04
C THR A 287 -28.04 17.57 10.63
N ALA A 288 -28.97 18.35 10.04
CA ALA A 288 -30.36 18.39 10.45
C ALA A 288 -31.04 17.02 10.26
N LEU A 289 -30.86 16.38 9.10
CA LEU A 289 -31.36 15.03 8.82
C LEU A 289 -30.78 13.99 9.79
N ALA A 290 -29.50 14.09 10.12
CA ALA A 290 -28.85 13.19 11.08
C ALA A 290 -29.42 13.36 12.50
N ARG A 291 -29.61 14.61 12.96
CA ARG A 291 -30.10 14.89 14.31
C ARG A 291 -31.59 14.63 14.49
N LEU A 292 -32.40 15.02 13.51
CA LEU A 292 -33.87 14.99 13.62
C LEU A 292 -34.47 13.65 13.17
N HIS A 293 -33.77 12.93 12.28
CA HIS A 293 -34.32 11.75 11.63
C HIS A 293 -33.35 10.55 11.63
N ALA A 294 -32.27 10.61 12.45
CA ALA A 294 -31.29 9.53 12.62
C ALA A 294 -30.64 9.05 11.31
N TYR A 295 -30.56 9.91 10.29
CA TYR A 295 -29.82 9.58 9.07
C TYR A 295 -28.33 9.53 9.35
N ARG A 296 -27.65 8.52 8.78
CA ARG A 296 -26.20 8.50 8.75
C ARG A 296 -25.71 9.50 7.71
N HIS A 297 -25.05 10.55 8.18
CA HIS A 297 -24.39 11.51 7.31
C HIS A 297 -22.98 11.02 6.95
N ILE A 298 -22.64 11.07 5.66
CA ILE A 298 -21.29 10.82 5.16
C ILE A 298 -20.95 11.90 4.14
N GLU A 299 -19.85 12.63 4.33
CA GLU A 299 -19.42 13.63 3.36
C GLU A 299 -18.55 13.03 2.25
N ALA A 300 -18.81 13.42 0.99
CA ALA A 300 -17.94 13.11 -0.13
C ALA A 300 -16.51 13.62 0.08
N SER A 301 -16.35 14.79 0.73
CA SER A 301 -15.06 15.36 1.10
C SER A 301 -14.23 14.42 1.97
N ASP A 302 -14.86 13.70 2.90
CA ASP A 302 -14.17 12.80 3.82
C ASP A 302 -13.59 11.60 3.09
N PHE A 303 -14.31 11.04 2.12
CA PHE A 303 -13.78 9.97 1.27
C PHE A 303 -12.57 10.44 0.47
N MET A 304 -12.63 11.64 -0.09
CA MET A 304 -11.52 12.20 -0.88
C MET A 304 -10.31 12.51 0.00
N ARG A 305 -10.51 13.04 1.20
CA ARG A 305 -9.44 13.28 2.18
C ARG A 305 -8.82 11.97 2.64
N CYS A 306 -9.64 10.98 2.98
CA CYS A 306 -9.18 9.64 3.34
C CYS A 306 -8.31 9.05 2.21
N ALA A 307 -8.83 9.02 0.97
CA ALA A 307 -8.08 8.51 -0.18
C ALA A 307 -6.78 9.29 -0.46
N LEU A 308 -6.77 10.61 -0.25
CA LEU A 308 -5.56 11.43 -0.37
C LEU A 308 -4.53 11.05 0.69
N TYR A 309 -4.92 11.05 1.97
CA TYR A 309 -4.00 10.81 3.09
C TYR A 309 -3.48 9.38 3.11
N THR A 310 -4.33 8.42 2.77
CA THR A 310 -3.93 7.02 2.61
C THR A 310 -2.85 6.88 1.54
N ARG A 311 -2.95 7.61 0.42
CA ARG A 311 -2.00 7.49 -0.70
C ARG A 311 -0.72 8.30 -0.51
N HIS A 312 -0.84 9.51 0.00
CA HIS A 312 0.25 10.49 0.01
C HIS A 312 0.76 10.83 1.41
N GLY A 313 0.09 10.36 2.46
CA GLY A 313 0.37 10.72 3.85
C GLY A 313 -0.22 12.06 4.28
N TYR A 314 -0.24 12.27 5.60
CA TYR A 314 -0.68 13.53 6.21
C TYR A 314 0.24 14.71 5.91
N ALA A 315 1.53 14.47 5.71
CA ALA A 315 2.53 15.49 5.39
C ALA A 315 2.58 15.84 3.88
N SER A 316 1.64 15.33 3.07
CA SER A 316 1.60 15.62 1.64
C SER A 316 1.37 17.11 1.38
N THR A 317 2.14 17.67 0.45
CA THR A 317 1.93 19.03 -0.09
C THR A 317 0.82 19.07 -1.14
N MET A 318 0.24 17.92 -1.50
CA MET A 318 -0.80 17.84 -2.52
C MET A 318 -2.13 18.43 -2.02
N LYS A 319 -2.66 19.40 -2.76
CA LYS A 319 -3.96 20.01 -2.45
C LYS A 319 -5.10 19.02 -2.76
N ILE A 320 -6.06 18.91 -1.84
CA ILE A 320 -7.23 18.03 -1.98
C ILE A 320 -8.04 18.33 -3.25
N GLN A 321 -8.11 19.61 -3.67
CA GLN A 321 -8.82 20.00 -4.88
C GLN A 321 -8.16 19.45 -6.14
N ASP A 322 -6.82 19.40 -6.17
CA ASP A 322 -6.09 18.85 -7.32
C ASP A 322 -6.23 17.33 -7.37
N PHE A 323 -6.15 16.66 -6.22
CA PHE A 323 -6.39 15.21 -6.13
C PHE A 323 -7.82 14.85 -6.59
N ALA A 324 -8.81 15.62 -6.15
CA ALA A 324 -10.19 15.41 -6.56
C ALA A 324 -10.39 15.63 -8.06
N ARG A 325 -9.81 16.71 -8.62
CA ARG A 325 -9.87 16.99 -10.06
C ARG A 325 -9.30 15.85 -10.89
N GLU A 326 -8.14 15.33 -10.52
CA GLU A 326 -7.52 14.21 -11.25
C GLU A 326 -8.31 12.91 -11.10
N THR A 327 -8.88 12.65 -9.92
CA THR A 327 -9.73 11.48 -9.69
C THR A 327 -10.97 11.52 -10.60
N LEU A 328 -11.64 12.67 -10.68
CA LEU A 328 -12.84 12.86 -11.52
C LEU A 328 -12.53 12.71 -13.02
N LYS A 329 -11.40 13.25 -13.50
CA LYS A 329 -10.94 13.07 -14.89
C LYS A 329 -10.74 11.60 -15.26
N LYS A 330 -10.32 10.77 -14.31
CA LYS A 330 -10.13 9.34 -14.55
C LYS A 330 -11.46 8.60 -14.57
N VAL A 331 -12.38 8.91 -13.65
CA VAL A 331 -13.71 8.30 -13.59
C VAL A 331 -14.56 8.65 -14.82
N SER A 332 -14.49 9.88 -15.32
CA SER A 332 -15.23 10.31 -16.52
C SER A 332 -14.84 9.58 -17.80
N ARG A 333 -13.65 8.94 -17.84
CA ARG A 333 -13.22 8.08 -18.95
C ARG A 333 -13.70 6.62 -18.84
N PHE A 334 -14.17 6.18 -17.67
CA PHE A 334 -14.57 4.79 -17.40
C PHE A 334 -16.07 4.61 -17.15
N GLY A 335 -16.88 5.66 -17.28
CA GLY A 335 -18.33 5.54 -17.24
C GLY A 335 -19.03 6.75 -17.84
N LYS A 336 -19.68 6.56 -18.99
CA LYS A 336 -21.01 7.16 -19.15
C LYS A 336 -21.80 6.68 -17.94
N ILE A 337 -22.28 7.59 -17.12
CA ILE A 337 -23.38 7.28 -16.20
C ILE A 337 -24.45 6.64 -17.08
N PRO A 338 -24.94 5.43 -16.78
CA PRO A 338 -26.00 4.84 -17.57
C PRO A 338 -27.14 5.85 -17.65
N GLN A 339 -27.60 6.17 -18.86
CA GLN A 339 -28.64 7.19 -19.10
C GLN A 339 -29.97 6.89 -18.37
N HIS A 340 -30.12 5.70 -17.78
CA HIS A 340 -31.25 5.34 -16.93
C HIS A 340 -31.16 5.83 -15.47
N LEU A 341 -30.08 6.50 -15.07
CA LEU A 341 -29.91 7.12 -13.74
C LEU A 341 -29.68 8.64 -13.78
N SER A 342 -29.70 9.25 -14.96
CA SER A 342 -29.86 10.70 -15.09
C SER A 342 -31.34 11.04 -14.85
N PRO A 343 -31.71 11.84 -13.83
CA PRO A 343 -32.99 12.52 -13.89
C PRO A 343 -32.93 13.39 -15.14
N SER A 344 -33.87 13.19 -16.06
CA SER A 344 -34.09 14.11 -17.17
C SER A 344 -34.10 15.53 -16.60
N LEU A 345 -33.09 16.33 -16.96
CA LEU A 345 -33.20 17.77 -16.81
C LEU A 345 -34.46 18.18 -17.60
N PRO A 346 -35.41 18.89 -16.98
CA PRO A 346 -36.50 19.46 -17.75
C PRO A 346 -35.88 20.40 -18.79
N ASP A 347 -36.34 20.24 -20.02
CA ASP A 347 -36.01 21.12 -21.12
C ASP A 347 -36.40 22.56 -20.71
N GLU A 348 -35.43 23.47 -20.62
CA GLU A 348 -35.59 24.86 -20.16
C GLU A 348 -36.43 25.73 -21.12
N THR A 349 -37.28 25.12 -21.95
CA THR A 349 -38.12 25.81 -22.94
C THR A 349 -39.62 25.59 -22.76
N ASP A 350 -40.07 24.78 -21.80
CA ASP A 350 -41.51 24.44 -21.67
C ASP A 350 -42.27 25.12 -20.50
N ASP A 351 -41.58 25.82 -19.58
CA ASP A 351 -42.21 26.43 -18.39
C ASP A 351 -42.69 27.88 -18.56
N LEU A 352 -42.63 28.45 -19.78
CA LEU A 352 -43.20 29.77 -20.08
C LEU A 352 -44.63 29.75 -20.64
N ARG A 353 -45.32 28.59 -20.67
CA ARG A 353 -46.68 28.49 -21.26
C ARG A 353 -47.82 28.06 -20.33
N ARG A 354 -47.61 27.93 -19.01
CA ARG A 354 -48.72 27.60 -18.09
C ARG A 354 -48.81 28.50 -16.86
N CYS A 355 -48.77 29.81 -17.08
CA CYS A 355 -49.42 30.78 -16.20
C CYS A 355 -50.78 31.18 -16.77
N ARG A 356 -51.84 30.40 -16.45
CA ARG A 356 -53.24 30.85 -16.48
C ARG A 356 -54.03 30.19 -15.35
N VAL A 357 -54.06 30.87 -14.21
CA VAL A 357 -55.27 31.32 -13.49
C VAL A 357 -56.46 30.34 -13.43
N ARG A 358 -56.82 29.88 -12.21
CA ARG A 358 -58.01 30.24 -11.39
C ARG A 358 -58.51 29.06 -10.55
N GLY A 359 -58.89 29.36 -9.32
CA GLY A 359 -59.58 28.48 -8.37
C GLY A 359 -59.20 28.85 -6.95
#